data_AF-A0A645CR18-F1
#
_entry.id   AF-A0A645CR18-F1
#
_cell.length_a   1.000
_cell.length_b   1.000
_cell.length_c   1.000
_cell.angle_alpha   90.00
_cell.angle_beta   90.00
_cell.angle_gamma   90.00
#
_symmetry.space_group_name_H-M   'P 1'
#
loop_
_entity.id
_entity.type
_entity.pdbx_description
1 polymer ?
#
loop_
_entity_poly.entity_id
_entity_poly.type
_entity_poly.pdbx_seq_one_letter_code
_entity_poly.pdbx_strand_id
1 'polypeptide(L)'
;MISNFAVGEAPEETFWVDLNELGAPADWSGKVILAPLYQNVTPDRTLEVTVLESQAELPAGAAAVKVFPLKGGKPAEVKQFQLPRVSGKIAIDGKVTAEEWNNALSLKEFSLCGSPAQLPPATEIKLQRDGGTLYVAAILTETKPSGFTVDPNGKPWFTDSIEIYLASADNPKSYVQYILSGSNTSHAEWVSSPEPGQPRRTLPAPDFKTRLEGDKLYIEAALPLAALGSVDGKKLKFNLGRNRMVNGNLEPYTMAPGKSYINFTGAELAY
;
A
#
# COMPACT_ATOMS: atom_id res chain seq x y z
N MET A 1 -6.87 10.30 -20.33
CA MET A 1 -5.80 11.21 -19.89
C MET A 1 -4.96 10.43 -18.90
N ILE A 2 -3.72 10.14 -19.26
CA ILE A 2 -2.73 9.54 -18.37
C ILE A 2 -2.24 10.65 -17.45
N SER A 3 -2.14 10.37 -16.16
CA SER A 3 -1.79 11.38 -15.15
C SER A 3 -0.81 10.75 -14.18
N ASN A 4 0.46 10.82 -14.57
CA ASN A 4 1.59 10.23 -13.86
C ASN A 4 2.74 11.25 -13.84
N PHE A 5 3.72 11.01 -12.98
CA PHE A 5 4.93 11.82 -12.88
C PHE A 5 6.16 10.95 -12.64
N ALA A 6 7.29 11.43 -13.12
CA ALA A 6 8.62 10.95 -12.76
C ALA A 6 9.25 11.94 -11.78
N VAL A 7 10.22 11.49 -11.00
CA VAL A 7 11.00 12.33 -10.10
C VAL A 7 12.46 12.24 -10.51
N GLY A 8 13.10 13.39 -10.67
CA GLY A 8 14.56 13.46 -10.78
C GLY A 8 15.19 13.61 -9.40
N GLU A 9 16.34 12.98 -9.19
CA GLU A 9 17.05 12.96 -7.90
C GLU A 9 18.26 13.92 -7.87
N ALA A 10 18.60 14.51 -9.01
CA ALA A 10 19.73 15.43 -9.17
C ALA A 10 19.30 16.79 -9.74
N PRO A 11 20.14 17.85 -9.58
CA PRO A 11 19.89 19.15 -10.22
C PRO A 11 19.80 19.08 -11.74
N GLU A 12 20.46 18.11 -12.36
CA GLU A 12 20.42 17.78 -13.78
C GLU A 12 20.40 16.26 -13.93
N GLU A 13 19.48 15.73 -14.74
CA GLU A 13 19.32 14.31 -14.97
C GLU A 13 18.77 14.02 -16.37
N THR A 14 19.25 12.93 -16.98
CA THR A 14 18.70 12.38 -18.22
C THR A 14 18.11 11.02 -17.92
N PHE A 15 16.86 10.80 -18.33
CA PHE A 15 16.17 9.53 -18.11
C PHE A 15 15.20 9.21 -19.25
N TRP A 16 14.86 7.94 -19.37
CA TRP A 16 13.85 7.44 -20.30
C TRP A 16 12.48 7.39 -19.64
N VAL A 17 11.41 7.67 -20.38
CA VAL A 17 10.03 7.48 -19.91
C VAL A 17 9.36 6.45 -20.82
N ASP A 18 8.91 5.33 -20.25
CA ASP A 18 8.15 4.32 -20.99
C ASP A 18 6.68 4.74 -21.08
N LEU A 19 6.21 5.00 -22.30
CA LEU A 19 4.84 5.42 -22.55
C LEU A 19 3.83 4.27 -22.43
N ASN A 20 4.26 3.02 -22.64
CA ASN A 20 3.41 1.86 -22.45
C ASN A 20 3.11 1.62 -20.96
N GLU A 21 4.13 1.77 -20.09
CA GLU A 21 3.92 1.74 -18.63
C GLU A 21 2.98 2.84 -18.14
N LEU A 22 2.97 3.96 -18.86
CA LEU A 22 2.05 5.07 -18.64
C LEU A 22 0.63 4.78 -19.16
N GLY A 23 0.40 3.70 -19.89
CA GLY A 23 -0.90 3.31 -20.42
C GLY A 23 -1.21 3.90 -21.80
N ALA A 24 -0.19 4.30 -22.56
CA ALA A 24 -0.37 4.56 -23.99
C ALA A 24 -0.78 3.26 -24.69
N PRO A 25 -1.77 3.28 -25.59
CA PRO A 25 -2.16 2.09 -26.33
C PRO A 25 -1.06 1.67 -27.32
N ALA A 26 -1.02 0.39 -27.69
CA ALA A 26 0.02 -0.15 -28.56
C ALA A 26 0.07 0.51 -29.97
N ASP A 27 -1.04 1.08 -30.42
CA ASP A 27 -1.17 1.81 -31.69
C ASP A 27 -1.05 3.33 -31.53
N TRP A 28 -0.49 3.79 -30.41
CA TRP A 28 -0.41 5.21 -30.09
C TRP A 28 0.48 5.97 -31.10
N SER A 29 -0.15 6.88 -31.84
CA SER A 29 0.47 7.82 -32.79
C SER A 29 0.33 9.27 -32.34
N GLY A 30 -0.02 9.47 -31.06
CA GLY A 30 -0.50 10.75 -30.51
C GLY A 30 0.60 11.70 -30.02
N LYS A 31 0.16 12.74 -29.31
CA LYS A 31 1.02 13.75 -28.66
C LYS A 31 1.15 13.45 -27.16
N VAL A 32 2.35 13.63 -26.60
CA VAL A 32 2.55 13.66 -25.14
C VAL A 32 2.44 15.12 -24.66
N ILE A 33 1.77 15.33 -23.54
CA ILE A 33 1.86 16.59 -22.81
C ILE A 33 2.78 16.33 -21.62
N LEU A 34 3.96 16.95 -21.63
CA LEU A 34 4.86 16.98 -20.50
C LEU A 34 4.61 18.27 -19.72
N ALA A 35 4.23 18.13 -18.45
CA ALA A 35 4.00 19.25 -17.55
C ALA A 35 5.02 19.18 -16.40
N PRO A 36 6.11 19.97 -16.44
CA PRO A 36 7.03 20.05 -15.32
C PRO A 36 6.32 20.62 -14.09
N LEU A 37 6.52 19.99 -12.93
CA LEU A 37 5.98 20.46 -11.65
C LEU A 37 7.13 20.75 -10.69
N TYR A 38 7.09 21.93 -10.07
CA TYR A 38 7.98 22.28 -8.97
C TYR A 38 7.23 22.21 -7.64
N GLN A 39 7.83 21.52 -6.66
CA GLN A 39 7.39 21.60 -5.26
C GLN A 39 8.37 22.54 -4.53
N ASN A 40 7.83 23.54 -3.82
CA ASN A 40 8.56 24.65 -3.18
C ASN A 40 9.17 25.65 -4.17
N VAL A 41 8.31 26.55 -4.69
CA VAL A 41 8.72 27.64 -5.59
C VAL A 41 9.59 28.64 -4.83
N THR A 42 10.84 28.82 -5.26
CA THR A 42 11.67 29.98 -4.92
C THR A 42 11.92 30.79 -6.20
N PRO A 43 12.01 32.13 -6.12
CA PRO A 43 12.08 33.00 -7.30
C PRO A 43 13.37 32.86 -8.13
N ASP A 44 14.35 32.12 -7.64
CA ASP A 44 15.69 31.95 -8.22
C ASP A 44 15.92 30.58 -8.89
N ARG A 45 14.88 29.75 -9.03
CA ARG A 45 14.98 28.43 -9.67
C ARG A 45 14.35 28.43 -11.06
N THR A 46 15.06 27.87 -12.03
CA THR A 46 14.56 27.60 -13.38
C THR A 46 14.49 26.09 -13.59
N LEU A 47 13.45 25.62 -14.28
CA LEU A 47 13.34 24.23 -14.72
C LEU A 47 13.35 24.21 -16.24
N GLU A 48 14.28 23.47 -16.81
CA GLU A 48 14.36 23.20 -18.23
C GLU A 48 14.06 21.71 -18.47
N VAL A 49 13.26 21.43 -19.50
CA VAL A 49 12.95 20.07 -19.93
C VAL A 49 13.15 20.02 -21.44
N THR A 50 14.04 19.13 -21.87
CA THR A 50 14.38 18.94 -23.29
C THR A 50 14.17 17.48 -23.65
N VAL A 51 13.40 17.24 -24.71
CA VAL A 51 13.28 15.89 -25.30
C VAL A 51 14.50 15.66 -26.18
N LEU A 52 15.40 14.79 -25.74
CA LEU A 52 16.63 14.48 -26.47
C LEU A 52 16.36 13.56 -27.66
N GLU A 53 15.58 12.50 -27.44
CA GLU A 53 15.20 11.53 -28.46
C GLU A 53 13.92 10.77 -28.08
N SER A 54 13.38 10.03 -29.04
CA SER A 54 12.26 9.10 -28.87
C SER A 54 12.50 7.86 -29.71
N GLN A 55 12.31 6.67 -29.15
CA GLN A 55 12.48 5.40 -29.84
C GLN A 55 11.31 4.46 -29.52
N ALA A 56 11.05 3.49 -30.39
CA ALA A 56 9.99 2.49 -30.18
C ALA A 56 10.33 1.50 -29.06
N GLU A 57 11.62 1.27 -28.82
CA GLU A 57 12.15 0.40 -27.78
C GLU A 57 13.21 1.16 -26.98
N LEU A 58 13.40 0.77 -25.71
CA LEU A 58 14.49 1.31 -24.89
C LEU A 58 15.85 0.88 -25.49
N PRO A 59 16.86 1.77 -25.53
CA PRO A 59 18.19 1.38 -25.94
C PRO A 59 18.74 0.23 -25.10
N ALA A 60 19.59 -0.61 -25.70
CA ALA A 60 20.19 -1.74 -24.99
C ALA A 60 20.91 -1.28 -23.71
N GLY A 61 20.49 -1.83 -22.56
CA GLY A 61 21.04 -1.49 -21.25
C GLY A 61 20.45 -0.23 -20.59
N ALA A 62 19.54 0.48 -21.25
CA ALA A 62 18.79 1.57 -20.64
C ALA A 62 17.65 1.04 -19.76
N ALA A 63 17.30 1.79 -18.73
CA ALA A 63 16.11 1.57 -17.91
C ALA A 63 15.23 2.82 -17.96
N ALA A 64 13.91 2.62 -18.09
CA ALA A 64 12.97 3.71 -17.91
C ALA A 64 12.94 4.16 -16.44
N VAL A 65 12.76 5.45 -16.22
CA VAL A 65 12.48 6.01 -14.91
C VAL A 65 11.18 5.42 -14.40
N LYS A 66 11.14 5.12 -13.11
CA LYS A 66 9.91 4.71 -12.46
C LYS A 66 8.91 5.88 -12.48
N VAL A 67 7.73 5.61 -12.99
CA VAL A 67 6.61 6.54 -13.03
C VAL A 67 5.62 6.26 -11.90
N PHE A 68 5.08 7.33 -11.32
CA PHE A 68 4.12 7.24 -10.22
C PHE A 68 2.79 7.87 -10.63
N PRO A 69 1.64 7.30 -10.24
CA PRO A 69 0.35 7.93 -10.51
C PRO A 69 0.25 9.27 -9.77
N LEU A 70 -0.23 10.32 -10.45
CA LEU A 70 -0.47 11.60 -9.82
C LEU A 70 -1.56 11.49 -8.74
N LYS A 71 -1.51 12.39 -7.76
CA LYS A 71 -2.46 12.41 -6.63
C LYS A 71 -3.91 12.51 -7.11
N GLY A 72 -4.68 11.43 -6.96
CA GLY A 72 -6.08 11.35 -7.44
C GLY A 72 -6.21 10.98 -8.93
N GLY A 73 -5.09 10.74 -9.60
CA GLY A 73 -5.06 10.04 -10.89
C GLY A 73 -5.56 8.61 -10.69
N LYS A 74 -6.27 8.10 -11.68
CA LYS A 74 -6.61 6.67 -11.71
C LYS A 74 -5.33 5.93 -12.10
N PRO A 75 -4.92 4.88 -11.38
CA PRO A 75 -3.89 3.99 -11.90
C PRO A 75 -4.36 3.48 -13.27
N ALA A 76 -3.41 3.31 -14.21
CA ALA A 76 -3.72 2.83 -15.55
C ALA A 76 -4.48 1.49 -15.50
N GLU A 77 -4.17 0.67 -14.49
CA GLU A 77 -4.81 -0.62 -14.24
C GLU A 77 -5.06 -0.88 -12.74
N VAL A 78 -6.13 -1.62 -12.44
CA VAL A 78 -6.41 -2.14 -11.08
C VAL A 78 -5.52 -3.35 -10.84
N LYS A 79 -4.67 -3.34 -9.81
CA LYS A 79 -3.83 -4.50 -9.47
C LYS A 79 -4.70 -5.67 -9.02
N GLN A 80 -4.64 -6.80 -9.72
CA GLN A 80 -5.35 -8.02 -9.34
C GLN A 80 -4.39 -9.02 -8.73
N PHE A 81 -4.72 -9.54 -7.55
CA PHE A 81 -3.92 -10.55 -6.87
C PHE A 81 -4.75 -11.79 -6.57
N GLN A 82 -4.14 -12.96 -6.74
CA GLN A 82 -4.72 -14.22 -6.29
C GLN A 82 -4.30 -14.47 -4.84
N LEU A 83 -5.26 -14.63 -3.92
CA LEU A 83 -4.94 -15.01 -2.55
C LEU A 83 -4.78 -16.53 -2.43
N PRO A 84 -3.60 -17.02 -2.01
CA PRO A 84 -3.36 -18.43 -1.77
C PRO A 84 -4.12 -18.89 -0.53
N ARG A 85 -4.69 -20.10 -0.59
CA ARG A 85 -5.26 -20.77 0.58
C ARG A 85 -4.15 -21.26 1.49
N VAL A 86 -4.38 -21.19 2.80
CA VAL A 86 -3.51 -21.82 3.79
C VAL A 86 -3.45 -23.33 3.53
N SER A 87 -2.25 -23.91 3.56
CA SER A 87 -2.02 -25.35 3.42
C SER A 87 -2.13 -26.12 4.75
N GLY A 88 -2.14 -25.38 5.87
CA GLY A 88 -2.22 -25.91 7.23
C GLY A 88 -2.64 -24.82 8.21
N LYS A 89 -2.61 -25.12 9.51
CA LYS A 89 -2.90 -24.13 10.55
C LYS A 89 -1.73 -23.16 10.67
N ILE A 90 -2.02 -21.85 10.62
CA ILE A 90 -1.07 -20.80 10.97
C ILE A 90 -1.16 -20.55 12.47
N ALA A 91 -0.04 -20.64 13.19
CA ALA A 91 0.02 -20.22 14.58
C ALA A 91 0.17 -18.70 14.66
N ILE A 92 -0.74 -18.02 15.35
CA ILE A 92 -0.64 -16.58 15.58
C ILE A 92 0.25 -16.34 16.81
N ASP A 93 1.56 -16.45 16.63
CA ASP A 93 2.54 -16.37 17.72
C ASP A 93 3.58 -15.24 17.54
N GLY A 94 3.48 -14.49 16.43
CA GLY A 94 4.35 -13.36 16.13
C GLY A 94 5.67 -13.77 15.48
N LYS A 95 5.78 -15.03 15.03
CA LYS A 95 6.94 -15.55 14.32
C LYS A 95 6.55 -15.84 12.88
N VAL A 96 6.94 -14.94 11.98
CA VAL A 96 6.76 -15.14 10.54
C VAL A 96 7.76 -16.19 10.04
N THR A 97 7.41 -17.47 10.16
CA THR A 97 8.27 -18.59 9.76
C THR A 97 8.15 -18.90 8.27
N ALA A 98 9.21 -19.45 7.68
CA ALA A 98 9.18 -19.86 6.27
C ALA A 98 8.23 -21.05 6.03
N GLU A 99 8.02 -21.93 7.02
CA GLU A 99 7.16 -23.10 6.87
C GLU A 99 5.68 -22.73 6.69
N GLU A 100 5.17 -21.78 7.48
CA GLU A 100 3.77 -21.35 7.44
C GLU A 100 3.51 -20.34 6.31
N TRP A 101 4.51 -19.53 5.95
CA TRP A 101 4.34 -18.38 5.06
C TRP A 101 5.00 -18.51 3.68
N ASN A 102 5.54 -19.68 3.31
CA ASN A 102 6.20 -19.90 2.01
C ASN A 102 5.29 -19.63 0.80
N ASN A 103 4.03 -20.02 0.88
CA ASN A 103 3.06 -19.92 -0.20
C ASN A 103 2.27 -18.61 -0.17
N ALA A 104 2.60 -17.69 0.74
CA ALA A 104 1.86 -16.44 0.88
C ALA A 104 2.06 -15.50 -0.31
N LEU A 105 1.02 -14.74 -0.63
CA LEU A 105 1.16 -13.55 -1.46
C LEU A 105 2.02 -12.53 -0.70
N SER A 106 3.21 -12.21 -1.20
CA SER A 106 4.12 -11.23 -0.59
C SER A 106 4.04 -9.89 -1.32
N LEU A 107 3.69 -8.84 -0.59
CA LEU A 107 3.57 -7.48 -1.07
C LEU A 107 4.64 -6.60 -0.41
N LYS A 108 5.44 -5.93 -1.24
CA LYS A 108 6.58 -5.09 -0.79
C LYS A 108 6.54 -3.67 -1.32
N GLU A 109 5.62 -3.39 -2.24
CA GLU A 109 5.49 -2.09 -2.90
C GLU A 109 4.57 -1.18 -2.08
N PHE A 110 5.16 -0.30 -1.29
CA PHE A 110 4.44 0.70 -0.51
C PHE A 110 4.99 2.09 -0.81
N SER A 111 4.14 3.11 -0.67
CA SER A 111 4.52 4.51 -0.91
C SER A 111 3.71 5.45 -0.04
N LEU A 112 4.24 6.64 0.26
CA LEU A 112 3.58 7.60 1.13
C LEU A 112 2.26 8.08 0.49
N CYS A 113 1.19 8.10 1.27
CA CYS A 113 -0.10 8.61 0.81
C CYS A 113 0.04 10.05 0.33
N GLY A 114 -0.47 10.32 -0.87
CA GLY A 114 -0.37 11.63 -1.51
C GLY A 114 1.01 11.98 -2.09
N SER A 115 2.05 11.18 -1.83
CA SER A 115 3.44 11.39 -2.29
C SER A 115 4.10 10.07 -2.69
N PRO A 116 3.65 9.42 -3.78
CA PRO A 116 4.01 8.03 -4.10
C PRO A 116 5.50 7.79 -4.42
N ALA A 117 6.28 8.85 -4.67
CA ALA A 117 7.73 8.76 -4.83
C ALA A 117 8.47 8.56 -3.50
N GLN A 118 7.85 8.89 -2.36
CA GLN A 118 8.44 8.66 -1.05
C GLN A 118 8.13 7.23 -0.59
N LEU A 119 9.16 6.40 -0.47
CA LEU A 119 9.03 5.00 -0.09
C LEU A 119 9.29 4.82 1.41
N PRO A 120 8.64 3.86 2.08
CA PRO A 120 8.97 3.54 3.46
C PRO A 120 10.32 2.83 3.55
N PRO A 121 10.89 2.73 4.75
CA PRO A 121 11.83 1.65 5.06
C PRO A 121 11.26 0.28 4.68
N ALA A 122 12.13 -0.74 4.56
CA ALA A 122 11.74 -2.07 4.12
C ALA A 122 10.45 -2.56 4.82
N THR A 123 9.46 -2.92 4.00
CA THR A 123 8.10 -3.28 4.42
C THR A 123 7.68 -4.47 3.57
N GLU A 124 7.34 -5.57 4.22
CA GLU A 124 6.75 -6.73 3.58
C GLU A 124 5.46 -7.11 4.31
N ILE A 125 4.37 -7.26 3.57
CA ILE A 125 3.12 -7.82 4.07
C ILE A 125 2.79 -9.07 3.27
N LYS A 126 2.62 -10.18 3.97
CA LYS A 126 2.28 -11.50 3.46
C LYS A 126 0.82 -11.80 3.75
N LEU A 127 0.12 -12.32 2.76
CA LEU A 127 -1.31 -12.65 2.85
C LEU A 127 -1.57 -14.11 2.46
N GLN A 128 -2.41 -14.78 3.23
CA GLN A 128 -3.03 -16.06 2.92
C GLN A 128 -4.48 -16.05 3.39
N ARG A 129 -5.28 -17.05 3.01
CA ARG A 129 -6.69 -17.10 3.40
C ARG A 129 -7.18 -18.50 3.74
N ASP A 130 -8.29 -18.55 4.46
CA ASP A 130 -9.21 -19.69 4.46
C ASP A 130 -10.65 -19.23 4.13
N GLY A 131 -11.65 -20.09 4.28
CA GLY A 131 -13.04 -19.83 3.88
C GLY A 131 -13.72 -18.61 4.55
N GLY A 132 -13.12 -18.01 5.59
CA GLY A 132 -13.66 -16.81 6.24
C GLY A 132 -12.64 -15.92 6.93
N THR A 133 -11.36 -16.25 6.87
CA THR A 133 -10.27 -15.56 7.58
C THR A 133 -9.17 -15.14 6.61
N LEU A 134 -8.80 -13.87 6.65
CA LEU A 134 -7.57 -13.39 6.03
C LEU A 134 -6.43 -13.49 7.05
N TYR A 135 -5.42 -14.28 6.75
CA TYR A 135 -4.19 -14.34 7.53
C TYR A 135 -3.21 -13.30 7.01
N VAL A 136 -2.64 -12.52 7.92
CA VAL A 136 -1.70 -11.44 7.62
C VAL A 136 -0.45 -11.63 8.45
N ALA A 137 0.70 -11.57 7.79
CA ALA A 137 1.99 -11.39 8.43
C ALA A 137 2.63 -10.10 7.90
N ALA A 138 3.16 -9.25 8.76
CA ALA A 138 3.94 -8.09 8.38
C ALA A 138 5.34 -8.16 8.98
N ILE A 139 6.33 -7.81 8.16
CA ILE A 139 7.72 -7.65 8.53
C ILE A 139 8.10 -6.22 8.18
N LEU A 140 8.23 -5.39 9.20
CA LEU A 140 8.55 -3.97 9.06
C LEU A 140 9.96 -3.74 9.57
N THR A 141 10.78 -3.01 8.83
CA THR A 141 12.07 -2.50 9.29
C THR A 141 11.95 -1.03 9.66
N GLU A 142 12.65 -0.58 10.70
CA GLU A 142 12.77 0.81 11.07
C GLU A 142 14.22 1.30 10.90
N THR A 143 14.37 2.50 10.38
CA THR A 143 15.67 3.15 10.14
C THR A 143 15.90 4.37 11.02
N LYS A 144 14.86 4.86 11.73
CA LYS A 144 15.02 5.99 12.66
C LYS A 144 15.77 5.56 13.93
N PRO A 145 16.70 6.38 14.46
CA PRO A 145 17.46 6.03 15.66
C PRO A 145 16.61 5.74 16.90
N SER A 146 15.42 6.34 16.99
CA SER A 146 14.49 6.12 18.11
C SER A 146 13.77 4.77 18.06
N GLY A 147 13.98 3.96 17.01
CA GLY A 147 13.30 2.68 16.82
C GLY A 147 11.79 2.84 16.60
N PHE A 148 11.00 1.79 16.85
CA PHE A 148 9.55 1.85 16.71
C PHE A 148 8.88 2.61 17.88
N THR A 149 7.90 3.45 17.55
CA THR A 149 6.99 4.10 18.50
C THR A 149 5.89 3.12 18.88
N VAL A 150 5.92 2.67 20.13
CA VAL A 150 4.93 1.77 20.73
C VAL A 150 4.37 2.38 22.00
N ASP A 151 3.08 2.17 22.25
CA ASP A 151 2.36 2.58 23.45
C ASP A 151 1.24 1.55 23.74
N PRO A 152 1.41 0.66 24.73
CA PRO A 152 0.41 -0.34 25.10
C PRO A 152 -0.93 0.25 25.59
N ASN A 153 -0.94 1.51 26.02
CA ASN A 153 -2.16 2.21 26.45
C ASN A 153 -2.69 3.15 25.36
N GLY A 154 -1.93 3.31 24.29
CA GLY A 154 -2.22 4.21 23.18
C GLY A 154 -3.22 3.61 22.20
N LYS A 155 -3.77 4.50 21.38
CA LYS A 155 -4.57 4.08 20.23
C LYS A 155 -3.64 3.56 19.13
N PRO A 156 -3.99 2.45 18.45
CA PRO A 156 -3.06 1.80 17.52
C PRO A 156 -2.67 2.70 16.33
N TRP A 157 -3.53 3.66 15.94
CA TRP A 157 -3.24 4.65 14.88
C TRP A 157 -2.30 5.80 15.30
N PHE A 158 -1.87 5.87 16.56
CA PHE A 158 -0.85 6.83 17.03
C PHE A 158 0.52 6.15 17.29
N THR A 159 0.69 4.94 16.79
CA THR A 159 1.90 4.11 16.98
C THR A 159 2.31 3.51 15.65
N ASP A 160 3.52 2.95 15.58
CA ASP A 160 3.92 2.17 14.42
C ASP A 160 3.01 0.93 14.28
N SER A 161 2.29 0.85 13.17
CA SER A 161 1.20 -0.11 12.96
C SER A 161 1.08 -0.52 11.49
N ILE A 162 0.36 -1.61 11.24
CA ILE A 162 -0.23 -1.86 9.93
C ILE A 162 -1.72 -1.57 9.96
N GLU A 163 -2.27 -1.34 8.78
CA GLU A 163 -3.68 -1.05 8.59
C GLU A 163 -4.22 -1.73 7.34
N ILE A 164 -5.37 -2.36 7.45
CA ILE A 164 -5.96 -3.21 6.41
C ILE A 164 -7.39 -2.76 6.17
N TYR A 165 -7.72 -2.49 4.91
CA TYR A 165 -9.07 -2.14 4.46
C TYR A 165 -9.55 -3.17 3.45
N LEU A 166 -10.75 -3.72 3.65
CA LEU A 166 -11.35 -4.71 2.75
C LEU A 166 -12.82 -4.38 2.51
N ALA A 167 -13.25 -4.43 1.26
CA ALA A 167 -14.63 -4.27 0.84
C ALA A 167 -15.01 -5.39 -0.14
N SER A 168 -16.26 -5.83 -0.13
CA SER A 168 -16.75 -6.73 -1.18
C SER A 168 -16.78 -5.99 -2.51
N ALA A 169 -16.37 -6.61 -3.62
CA ALA A 169 -16.51 -6.00 -4.94
C ALA A 169 -17.98 -5.72 -5.31
N ASP A 170 -18.91 -6.53 -4.80
CA ASP A 170 -20.37 -6.39 -5.02
C ASP A 170 -20.97 -5.24 -4.22
N ASN A 171 -20.36 -4.88 -3.08
CA ASN A 171 -20.74 -3.73 -2.28
C ASN A 171 -19.48 -2.97 -1.81
N PRO A 172 -18.87 -2.17 -2.70
CA PRO A 172 -17.60 -1.51 -2.42
C PRO A 172 -17.74 -0.28 -1.50
N LYS A 173 -18.97 0.06 -1.08
CA LYS A 173 -19.21 1.18 -0.16
C LYS A 173 -18.90 0.77 1.26
N SER A 174 -19.44 -0.37 1.70
CA SER A 174 -19.15 -0.87 3.04
C SER A 174 -17.81 -1.59 3.08
N TYR A 175 -17.05 -1.39 4.14
CA TYR A 175 -15.75 -2.01 4.32
C TYR A 175 -15.49 -2.38 5.78
N VAL A 176 -14.52 -3.26 5.98
CA VAL A 176 -13.92 -3.52 7.29
C VAL A 176 -12.53 -2.90 7.34
N GLN A 177 -12.16 -2.42 8.51
CA GLN A 177 -10.87 -1.82 8.80
C GLN A 177 -10.26 -2.55 9.99
N TYR A 178 -9.00 -2.94 9.87
CA TYR A 178 -8.20 -3.47 10.97
C TYR A 178 -6.94 -2.63 11.12
N ILE A 179 -6.61 -2.23 12.34
CA ILE A 179 -5.37 -1.56 12.70
C ILE A 179 -4.67 -2.42 13.74
N LEU A 180 -3.44 -2.84 13.46
CA LEU A 180 -2.64 -3.69 14.34
C LEU A 180 -1.34 -2.97 14.67
N SER A 181 -1.14 -2.63 15.94
CA SER A 181 0.03 -1.88 16.43
C SER A 181 1.11 -2.82 16.92
N GLY A 182 2.38 -2.40 16.76
CA GLY A 182 3.53 -3.04 17.40
C GLY A 182 3.42 -3.15 18.92
N SER A 183 2.58 -2.33 19.55
CA SER A 183 2.28 -2.32 20.99
C SER A 183 1.35 -3.45 21.44
N ASN A 184 1.00 -4.37 20.54
CA ASN A 184 0.00 -5.42 20.77
C ASN A 184 -1.38 -4.84 21.17
N THR A 185 -1.72 -3.67 20.60
CA THR A 185 -3.06 -3.08 20.61
C THR A 185 -3.67 -3.15 19.22
N SER A 186 -5.00 -3.26 19.14
CA SER A 186 -5.72 -3.35 17.87
C SER A 186 -6.99 -2.53 17.87
N HIS A 187 -7.45 -2.22 16.65
CA HIS A 187 -8.75 -1.66 16.39
C HIS A 187 -9.36 -2.39 15.20
N ALA A 188 -10.65 -2.71 15.29
CA ALA A 188 -11.39 -3.33 14.20
C ALA A 188 -12.78 -2.69 14.11
N GLU A 189 -13.17 -2.27 12.91
CA GLU A 189 -14.49 -1.72 12.67
C GLU A 189 -15.05 -2.13 11.30
N TRP A 190 -16.37 -2.15 11.21
CA TRP A 190 -17.12 -2.14 9.96
C TRP A 190 -17.70 -0.75 9.75
N VAL A 191 -17.59 -0.25 8.53
CA VAL A 191 -18.08 1.07 8.13
C VAL A 191 -18.99 0.89 6.91
N SER A 192 -20.16 1.51 6.95
CA SER A 192 -21.17 1.37 5.89
C SER A 192 -20.81 2.08 4.57
N SER A 193 -20.01 3.14 4.64
CA SER A 193 -19.55 3.94 3.49
C SER A 193 -18.30 4.76 3.89
N PRO A 194 -17.37 5.05 2.94
CA PRO A 194 -16.21 5.91 3.20
C PRO A 194 -16.57 7.39 3.45
N GLU A 195 -17.83 7.77 3.26
CA GLU A 195 -18.29 9.14 3.47
C GLU A 195 -18.26 9.54 4.97
N PRO A 196 -18.07 10.83 5.29
CA PRO A 196 -18.15 11.31 6.66
C PRO A 196 -19.53 11.08 7.30
N GLY A 197 -19.57 10.78 8.60
CA GLY A 197 -20.81 10.64 9.37
C GLY A 197 -21.59 9.34 9.19
N GLN A 198 -21.04 8.40 8.43
CA GLN A 198 -21.72 7.14 8.11
C GLN A 198 -21.72 6.17 9.30
N PRO A 199 -22.74 5.29 9.42
CA PRO A 199 -22.81 4.26 10.45
C PRO A 199 -21.54 3.41 10.52
N ARG A 200 -21.06 3.21 11.76
CA ARG A 200 -19.88 2.41 12.12
C ARG A 200 -20.26 1.39 13.18
N ARG A 201 -19.60 0.25 13.17
CA ARG A 201 -19.75 -0.80 14.18
C ARG A 201 -18.38 -1.34 14.56
N THR A 202 -18.01 -1.23 15.83
CA THR A 202 -16.82 -1.88 16.38
C THR A 202 -16.95 -3.40 16.21
N LEU A 203 -15.89 -4.03 15.73
CA LEU A 203 -15.77 -5.48 15.61
C LEU A 203 -14.93 -6.01 16.78
N PRO A 204 -15.05 -7.30 17.13
CA PRO A 204 -14.15 -7.94 18.07
C PRO A 204 -12.69 -7.77 17.64
N ALA A 205 -11.79 -7.66 18.61
CA ALA A 205 -10.36 -7.70 18.33
C ALA A 205 -10.01 -9.02 17.62
N PRO A 206 -9.23 -8.99 16.53
CA PRO A 206 -8.78 -10.21 15.87
C PRO A 206 -7.79 -10.97 16.76
N ASP A 207 -7.57 -12.25 16.47
CA ASP A 207 -6.42 -12.97 17.01
C ASP A 207 -5.17 -12.42 16.34
N PHE A 208 -4.27 -11.82 17.11
CA PHE A 208 -3.06 -11.22 16.60
C PHE A 208 -1.94 -11.21 17.64
N LYS A 209 -0.70 -11.19 17.16
CA LYS A 209 0.49 -11.10 17.99
C LYS A 209 1.54 -10.22 17.32
N THR A 210 2.24 -9.44 18.13
CA THR A 210 3.40 -8.68 17.68
C THR A 210 4.68 -9.13 18.37
N ARG A 211 5.80 -8.99 17.66
CA ARG A 211 7.13 -9.28 18.17
C ARG A 211 8.10 -8.23 17.64
N LEU A 212 8.80 -7.57 18.56
CA LEU A 212 9.87 -6.63 18.24
C LEU A 212 11.22 -7.34 18.38
N GLU A 213 12.09 -7.20 17.37
CA GLU A 213 13.43 -7.80 17.37
C GLU A 213 14.40 -6.82 16.70
N GLY A 214 15.13 -6.06 17.51
CA GLY A 214 16.05 -5.03 17.02
C GLY A 214 15.32 -3.95 16.22
N ASP A 215 15.71 -3.80 14.96
CA ASP A 215 15.13 -2.86 13.99
C ASP A 215 13.93 -3.43 13.24
N LYS A 216 13.44 -4.62 13.62
CA LYS A 216 12.28 -5.27 13.00
C LYS A 216 11.08 -5.36 13.92
N LEU A 217 9.92 -5.10 13.35
CA LEU A 217 8.61 -5.37 13.93
C LEU A 217 7.90 -6.43 13.09
N TYR A 218 7.54 -7.53 13.76
CA TYR A 218 6.72 -8.59 13.22
C TYR A 218 5.30 -8.45 13.75
N ILE A 219 4.31 -8.62 12.87
CA ILE A 219 2.89 -8.67 13.23
C ILE A 219 2.30 -9.89 12.53
N GLU A 220 1.60 -10.75 13.26
CA GLU A 220 0.79 -11.83 12.71
C GLU A 220 -0.65 -11.70 13.16
N ALA A 221 -1.61 -11.98 12.28
CA ALA A 221 -3.02 -11.90 12.62
C ALA A 221 -3.88 -12.83 11.78
N ALA A 222 -4.98 -13.28 12.39
CA ALA A 222 -6.12 -13.92 11.75
C ALA A 222 -7.30 -12.93 11.78
N LEU A 223 -7.65 -12.37 10.62
CA LEU A 223 -8.67 -11.32 10.47
C LEU A 223 -10.00 -11.93 10.01
N PRO A 224 -11.05 -11.97 10.85
CA PRO A 224 -12.33 -12.57 10.48
C PRO A 224 -13.11 -11.70 9.50
N LEU A 225 -13.52 -12.24 8.34
CA LEU A 225 -14.22 -11.48 7.29
C LEU A 225 -15.74 -11.58 7.34
N ALA A 226 -16.30 -12.20 8.38
CA ALA A 226 -17.75 -12.41 8.50
C ALA A 226 -18.59 -11.12 8.41
N ALA A 227 -18.01 -9.96 8.77
CA ALA A 227 -18.68 -8.66 8.65
C ALA A 227 -18.89 -8.21 7.19
N LEU A 228 -18.19 -8.82 6.22
CA LEU A 228 -18.41 -8.63 4.78
C LEU A 228 -19.39 -9.67 4.18
N GLY A 229 -19.91 -10.60 5.00
CA GLY A 229 -20.69 -11.74 4.54
C GLY A 229 -19.82 -12.89 4.02
N SER A 230 -20.39 -13.77 3.19
CA SER A 230 -19.62 -14.84 2.54
C SER A 230 -18.72 -14.25 1.44
N VAL A 231 -17.42 -14.52 1.54
CA VAL A 231 -16.35 -13.96 0.69
C VAL A 231 -15.62 -14.99 -0.16
N ASP A 232 -15.76 -16.29 0.12
CA ASP A 232 -15.07 -17.35 -0.63
C ASP A 232 -15.56 -17.40 -2.08
N GLY A 233 -14.63 -17.42 -3.03
CA GLY A 233 -14.92 -17.38 -4.47
C GLY A 233 -15.31 -16.00 -4.98
N LYS A 234 -15.13 -14.93 -4.19
CA LYS A 234 -15.48 -13.56 -4.56
C LYS A 234 -14.25 -12.68 -4.73
N LYS A 235 -14.46 -11.54 -5.39
CA LYS A 235 -13.48 -10.46 -5.41
C LYS A 235 -13.67 -9.54 -4.21
N LEU A 236 -12.58 -9.19 -3.56
CA LEU A 236 -12.53 -8.15 -2.54
C LEU A 236 -11.71 -6.98 -3.08
N LYS A 237 -12.20 -5.76 -2.90
CA LYS A 237 -11.37 -4.57 -3.05
C LYS A 237 -10.61 -4.36 -1.76
N PHE A 238 -9.36 -3.99 -1.85
CA PHE A 238 -8.53 -3.87 -0.65
C PHE A 238 -7.47 -2.80 -0.77
N ASN A 239 -6.98 -2.39 0.41
CA ASN A 239 -5.74 -1.66 0.51
C ASN A 239 -5.02 -2.02 1.81
N LEU A 240 -3.71 -1.87 1.80
CA LEU A 240 -2.83 -2.11 2.94
C LEU A 240 -2.05 -0.84 3.24
N GLY A 241 -1.83 -0.60 4.53
CA GLY A 241 -1.14 0.55 5.07
C GLY A 241 -0.06 0.15 6.08
N ARG A 242 1.02 0.93 6.13
CA ARG A 242 1.97 1.01 7.23
C ARG A 242 1.87 2.42 7.80
N ASN A 243 1.44 2.51 9.04
CA ASN A 243 1.52 3.73 9.83
C ASN A 243 2.92 3.81 10.43
N ARG A 244 3.71 4.80 10.01
CA ARG A 244 5.02 5.06 10.61
C ARG A 244 4.96 6.34 11.42
N MET A 245 5.40 6.31 12.68
CA MET A 245 5.46 7.52 13.51
C MET A 245 6.86 8.13 13.44
N VAL A 246 6.98 9.42 13.11
CA VAL A 246 8.26 10.15 13.05
C VAL A 246 8.12 11.49 13.72
N ASN A 247 8.84 11.70 14.82
CA ASN A 247 8.81 12.96 15.60
C ASN A 247 7.39 13.40 15.97
N GLY A 248 6.51 12.44 16.30
CA GLY A 248 5.10 12.68 16.64
C GLY A 248 4.16 12.83 15.43
N ASN A 249 4.68 12.86 14.20
CA ASN A 249 3.88 12.90 12.98
C ASN A 249 3.64 11.51 12.42
N LEU A 250 2.47 11.30 11.83
CA LEU A 250 2.15 10.09 11.09
C LEU A 250 2.63 10.20 9.63
N GLU A 251 3.42 9.23 9.20
CA GLU A 251 3.79 8.98 7.80
C GLU A 251 3.02 7.74 7.32
N PRO A 252 1.88 7.92 6.62
CA PRO A 252 1.05 6.80 6.20
C PRO A 252 1.48 6.25 4.84
N TYR A 253 2.05 5.04 4.80
CA TYR A 253 2.47 4.38 3.56
C TYR A 253 1.45 3.36 3.10
N THR A 254 1.18 3.27 1.81
CA THR A 254 0.10 2.44 1.25
C THR A 254 0.53 1.63 0.03
N MET A 255 -0.06 0.45 -0.14
CA MET A 255 0.17 -0.42 -1.30
C MET A 255 -0.54 0.07 -2.56
N ALA A 256 -1.77 0.60 -2.43
CA ALA A 256 -2.52 1.21 -3.51
C ALA A 256 -2.51 2.75 -3.37
N PRO A 257 -1.64 3.46 -4.12
CA PRO A 257 -1.43 4.90 -3.94
C PRO A 257 -2.71 5.71 -4.09
N GLY A 258 -2.92 6.65 -3.15
CA GLY A 258 -4.08 7.53 -3.12
C GLY A 258 -3.89 8.66 -2.12
N LYS A 259 -4.92 9.48 -1.90
CA LYS A 259 -4.91 10.54 -0.87
C LYS A 259 -5.10 9.98 0.55
N SER A 260 -5.53 8.73 0.68
CA SER A 260 -5.85 8.05 1.94
C SER A 260 -5.78 6.54 1.74
N TYR A 261 -5.72 5.79 2.84
CA TYR A 261 -5.82 4.32 2.81
C TYR A 261 -7.15 3.79 2.28
N ILE A 262 -8.23 4.56 2.46
CA ILE A 262 -9.57 4.25 1.95
C ILE A 262 -9.59 4.48 0.42
N ASN A 263 -8.82 3.67 -0.28
CA ASN A 263 -8.66 3.69 -1.72
C ASN A 263 -8.89 2.27 -2.26
N PHE A 264 -10.14 1.99 -2.61
CA PHE A 264 -10.56 0.70 -3.13
C PHE A 264 -10.46 0.58 -4.65
N THR A 265 -9.94 1.61 -5.33
CA THR A 265 -9.86 1.60 -6.81
C THR A 265 -8.52 1.10 -7.33
N GLY A 266 -7.53 0.89 -6.47
CA GLY A 266 -6.17 0.52 -6.91
C GLY A 266 -5.88 -0.98 -6.89
N ALA A 267 -6.64 -1.79 -6.14
CA ALA A 267 -6.33 -3.20 -5.99
C ALA A 267 -7.54 -4.10 -5.64
N GLU A 268 -7.49 -5.34 -6.14
CA GLU A 268 -8.47 -6.41 -5.91
C GLU A 268 -7.79 -7.72 -5.53
N LEU A 269 -8.40 -8.48 -4.62
CA LEU A 269 -8.04 -9.84 -4.26
C LEU A 269 -9.10 -10.80 -4.82
N ALA A 270 -8.66 -11.83 -5.53
CA ALA A 270 -9.47 -13.03 -5.74
C ALA A 270 -9.39 -13.88 -4.47
N TYR A 271 -10.47 -13.86 -3.69
CA TYR A 271 -10.64 -14.57 -2.42
C TYR A 271 -11.38 -15.89 -2.64
#